data_AF-A0AAN8B511-F1
#
_entry.id   AF-A0AAN8B511-F1
#
_cell.length_a   1.000
_cell.length_b   1.000
_cell.length_c   1.000
_cell.angle_alpha   90.00
_cell.angle_beta   90.00
_cell.angle_gamma   90.00
#
_symmetry.space_group_name_H-M   'P 1'
#
loop_
_entity.id
_entity.type
_entity.pdbx_description
1 polymer ?
#
loop_
_entity_poly.entity_id
_entity_poly.type
_entity_poly.pdbx_seq_one_letter_code
_entity_poly.pdbx_strand_id
1 'polypeptide(L)'
;MSSILPFTPPVVKRLLGWKKTPTGSGGAGGGIGGVGEHNGGGQEEKWCEKAVKSLVKKLKKTGQLDELEKAISMQNSNTKCVTIPSNCSDLWGLGSGHTIEQWDSSGMYGYPGHGRSLDGRLQVSHRKGLPHVIYCRLWRWPDLHSHHELRAIDSCQFAFNLKKDEVCVNPYHYQRVETPVLPPVLVPRHTEILTELPPLDDFTNSIPENTNFPAGIDPPNNYIPETPPPGYISEDGENSDQQMNQSMESGSPAEMSPGVLSPVSNAMDLQPVTYSEPAFWCSIAYYELNQRVGETFHASQPSLTVDGFTDPSNSERFCLGLLSNVNRNATVEMTRRHIGRGVRLYYIGGEVFAECLSDSAIFVQSPNCNQRYGWHPATVCKIPPGCNLKIFNNQEFAALLAQSVNQGFEAVYQLTRMCTIRMSFVKGWGAEYRRQTVTSTPCWIELHLNGPLQWLDKVLTQMGSPSVRCSSMS
;
A
#
# COMPACT_ATOMS: atom_id res chain seq x y z
N MET A 1 -38.43 -9.44 -46.40
CA MET A 1 -37.91 -10.41 -45.41
C MET A 1 -37.65 -9.65 -44.12
N SER A 2 -38.43 -9.92 -43.07
CA SER A 2 -38.32 -9.17 -41.81
C SER A 2 -37.04 -9.55 -41.07
N SER A 3 -36.22 -8.56 -40.74
CA SER A 3 -34.96 -8.74 -40.00
C SER A 3 -35.26 -9.18 -38.56
N ILE A 4 -34.98 -10.45 -38.26
CA ILE A 4 -35.06 -11.00 -36.90
C ILE A 4 -33.94 -10.35 -36.07
N LEU A 5 -34.29 -9.33 -35.28
CA LEU A 5 -33.39 -8.81 -34.25
C LEU A 5 -33.03 -9.94 -33.28
N PRO A 6 -31.76 -10.07 -32.86
CA PRO A 6 -31.34 -11.18 -31.99
C PRO A 6 -32.05 -11.07 -30.64
N PHE A 7 -32.98 -11.99 -30.39
CA PHE A 7 -33.85 -11.98 -29.21
C PHE A 7 -33.03 -12.29 -27.94
N THR A 8 -32.45 -11.26 -27.32
CA THR A 8 -31.74 -11.42 -26.03
C THR A 8 -32.75 -11.91 -24.98
N PRO A 9 -32.54 -13.07 -24.34
CA PRO A 9 -33.52 -13.66 -23.44
C PRO A 9 -33.94 -12.71 -22.31
N PRO A 10 -35.21 -12.67 -21.88
CA PRO A 10 -35.68 -11.75 -20.84
C PRO A 10 -34.87 -11.80 -19.54
N VAL A 11 -34.43 -13.00 -19.12
CA VAL A 11 -33.49 -13.21 -18.00
C VAL A 11 -32.15 -12.48 -18.19
N VAL A 12 -31.55 -12.51 -19.38
CA VAL A 12 -30.29 -11.81 -19.66
C VAL A 12 -30.50 -10.29 -19.55
N LYS A 13 -31.63 -9.77 -20.03
CA LYS A 13 -31.97 -8.35 -19.90
C LYS A 13 -32.16 -7.94 -18.43
N ARG A 14 -32.82 -8.76 -17.60
CA ARG A 14 -32.95 -8.53 -16.15
C ARG A 14 -31.59 -8.54 -15.45
N LEU A 15 -30.78 -9.58 -15.69
CA LEU A 15 -29.45 -9.72 -15.10
C LEU A 15 -28.48 -8.59 -15.48
N LEU A 16 -28.57 -8.05 -16.70
CA LEU A 16 -27.82 -6.87 -17.11
C LEU A 16 -28.36 -5.57 -16.52
N GLY A 17 -29.67 -5.48 -16.25
CA GLY A 17 -30.28 -4.35 -15.54
C GLY A 17 -29.80 -4.19 -14.09
N TRP A 18 -29.26 -5.25 -13.49
CA TRP A 18 -28.59 -5.18 -12.18
C TRP A 18 -27.06 -4.96 -12.26
N LYS A 19 -26.48 -4.80 -13.47
CA LYS A 19 -25.05 -4.46 -13.63
C LYS A 19 -24.76 -3.13 -12.92
N LYS A 20 -23.65 -3.04 -12.17
CA LYS A 20 -23.13 -1.77 -11.66
C LYS A 20 -22.26 -1.08 -12.73
N THR A 21 -22.48 0.22 -12.91
CA THR A 21 -21.64 1.08 -13.76
C THR A 21 -20.48 1.67 -12.94
N PRO A 22 -19.27 1.83 -13.51
CA PRO A 22 -18.20 2.58 -12.88
C PRO A 22 -18.51 4.09 -12.93
N THR A 23 -19.31 4.55 -11.97
CA THR A 23 -19.63 5.96 -11.72
C THR A 23 -19.25 6.30 -10.29
N GLY A 24 -18.64 7.46 -10.08
CA GLY A 24 -18.03 7.84 -8.81
C GLY A 24 -18.96 7.82 -7.61
N SER A 25 -18.35 7.62 -6.45
CA SER A 25 -18.87 7.75 -5.08
C SER A 25 -20.12 8.64 -4.87
N GLY A 26 -21.15 8.04 -4.26
CA GLY A 26 -22.11 8.73 -3.38
C GLY A 26 -23.48 9.07 -3.97
N GLY A 27 -24.52 8.97 -3.14
CA GLY A 27 -25.85 9.52 -3.41
C GLY A 27 -26.96 8.50 -3.68
N ALA A 28 -28.05 8.60 -2.92
CA ALA A 28 -29.30 7.90 -3.19
C ALA A 28 -30.23 8.76 -4.08
N GLY A 29 -31.16 8.12 -4.79
CA GLY A 29 -32.21 8.80 -5.55
C GLY A 29 -32.41 8.20 -6.94
N GLY A 30 -33.64 7.81 -7.27
CA GLY A 30 -34.01 7.37 -8.62
C GLY A 30 -34.41 8.56 -9.51
N GLY A 31 -34.27 8.42 -10.83
CA GLY A 31 -34.66 9.47 -11.76
C GLY A 31 -34.27 9.16 -13.20
N ILE A 32 -35.25 9.27 -14.09
CA ILE A 32 -35.22 8.88 -15.50
C ILE A 32 -34.38 9.84 -16.36
N GLY A 33 -33.61 9.28 -17.31
CA GLY A 33 -33.35 9.91 -18.61
C GLY A 33 -32.10 10.82 -18.72
N GLY A 34 -31.25 10.53 -19.72
CA GLY A 34 -30.12 11.38 -20.10
C GLY A 34 -29.18 10.64 -21.05
N VAL A 35 -29.13 11.07 -22.32
CA VAL A 35 -28.29 10.45 -23.36
C VAL A 35 -26.90 11.08 -23.31
N GLY A 36 -25.84 10.25 -23.30
CA GLY A 36 -24.46 10.71 -23.32
C GLY A 36 -23.52 9.63 -23.86
N GLU A 37 -23.17 9.72 -25.15
CA GLU A 37 -22.31 8.75 -25.82
C GLU A 37 -20.83 8.91 -25.43
N HIS A 38 -20.34 8.05 -24.54
CA HIS A 38 -18.89 7.81 -24.38
C HIS A 38 -18.48 6.56 -25.15
N ASN A 39 -17.71 6.74 -26.24
CA ASN A 39 -17.31 5.69 -27.19
C ASN A 39 -16.49 4.52 -26.61
N GLY A 40 -16.12 4.53 -25.33
CA GLY A 40 -15.55 3.37 -24.63
C GLY A 40 -16.59 2.37 -24.08
N GLY A 41 -17.81 2.81 -23.78
CA GLY A 41 -18.83 2.00 -23.09
C GLY A 41 -19.33 0.81 -23.92
N GLY A 42 -19.54 1.02 -25.21
CA GLY A 42 -20.17 0.02 -26.09
C GLY A 42 -19.35 -1.28 -26.29
N GLN A 43 -18.03 -1.26 -26.11
CA GLN A 43 -17.22 -2.49 -26.17
C GLN A 43 -17.26 -3.27 -24.86
N GLU A 44 -17.29 -2.59 -23.71
CA GLU A 44 -17.46 -3.24 -22.41
C GLU A 44 -18.88 -3.80 -22.25
N GLU A 45 -19.91 -3.06 -22.67
CA GLU A 45 -21.30 -3.52 -22.62
C GLU A 45 -21.51 -4.80 -23.43
N LYS A 46 -20.99 -4.86 -24.67
CA LYS A 46 -20.95 -6.09 -25.49
C LYS A 46 -20.19 -7.24 -24.81
N TRP A 47 -19.18 -6.95 -23.99
CA TRP A 47 -18.47 -7.97 -23.22
C TRP A 47 -19.30 -8.47 -22.02
N CYS A 48 -19.94 -7.56 -21.26
CA CYS A 48 -20.86 -7.91 -20.18
C CYS A 48 -22.05 -8.76 -20.70
N GLU A 49 -22.63 -8.39 -21.84
CA GLU A 49 -23.71 -9.16 -22.46
C GLU A 49 -23.27 -10.60 -22.79
N LYS A 50 -22.07 -10.77 -23.34
CA LYS A 50 -21.46 -12.09 -23.58
C LYS A 50 -21.19 -12.86 -22.28
N ALA A 51 -20.71 -12.20 -21.22
CA ALA A 51 -20.44 -12.81 -19.92
C ALA A 51 -21.72 -13.36 -19.26
N VAL A 52 -22.80 -12.57 -19.28
CA VAL A 52 -24.12 -12.96 -18.74
C VAL A 52 -24.78 -14.02 -19.61
N LYS A 53 -24.77 -13.89 -20.95
CA LYS A 53 -25.28 -14.94 -21.86
C LYS A 53 -24.58 -16.29 -21.64
N SER A 54 -23.25 -16.27 -21.43
CA SER A 54 -22.46 -17.46 -21.11
C SER A 54 -22.86 -18.07 -19.76
N LEU A 55 -23.04 -17.24 -18.72
CA LEU A 55 -23.48 -17.72 -17.40
C LEU A 55 -24.88 -18.34 -17.47
N VAL A 56 -25.87 -17.65 -18.05
CA VAL A 56 -27.24 -18.14 -18.18
C VAL A 56 -27.27 -19.48 -18.95
N LYS A 57 -26.44 -19.65 -19.99
CA LYS A 57 -26.32 -20.92 -20.72
C LYS A 57 -25.75 -22.05 -19.85
N LYS A 58 -24.89 -21.76 -18.88
CA LYS A 58 -24.39 -22.74 -17.90
C LYS A 58 -25.44 -23.06 -16.83
N LEU A 59 -26.02 -22.04 -16.20
CA LEU A 59 -26.99 -22.23 -15.11
C LEU A 59 -28.31 -22.85 -15.56
N LYS A 60 -28.72 -22.67 -16.83
CA LYS A 60 -29.84 -23.43 -17.41
C LYS A 60 -29.59 -24.94 -17.52
N LYS A 61 -28.33 -25.39 -17.49
CA LYS A 61 -27.99 -26.83 -17.47
C LYS A 61 -27.94 -27.38 -16.04
N THR A 62 -27.56 -26.57 -15.06
CA THR A 62 -27.47 -26.99 -13.64
C THR A 62 -28.75 -26.72 -12.84
N GLY A 63 -29.71 -25.98 -13.40
CA GLY A 63 -30.97 -25.61 -12.74
C GLY A 63 -30.86 -24.42 -11.78
N GLN A 64 -29.67 -23.85 -11.57
CA GLN A 64 -29.42 -22.79 -10.57
C GLN A 64 -29.71 -21.37 -11.08
N LEU A 65 -30.51 -21.21 -12.13
CA LEU A 65 -30.79 -19.89 -12.72
C LEU A 65 -31.68 -19.04 -11.80
N ASP A 66 -32.70 -19.65 -11.22
CA ASP A 66 -33.65 -18.97 -10.34
C ASP A 66 -33.00 -18.60 -8.99
N GLU A 67 -32.12 -19.46 -8.46
CA GLU A 67 -31.22 -19.15 -7.35
C GLU A 67 -30.33 -17.92 -7.62
N LEU A 68 -29.80 -17.74 -8.84
CA LEU A 68 -29.01 -16.54 -9.18
C LEU A 68 -29.88 -15.28 -9.23
N GLU A 69 -31.05 -15.35 -9.88
CA GLU A 69 -31.98 -14.21 -9.90
C GLU A 69 -32.41 -13.82 -8.49
N LYS A 70 -32.70 -14.82 -7.63
CA LYS A 70 -33.01 -14.61 -6.21
C LYS A 70 -31.84 -14.00 -5.44
N ALA A 71 -30.61 -14.48 -5.66
CA ALA A 71 -29.42 -13.93 -5.01
C ALA A 71 -29.18 -12.46 -5.36
N ILE A 72 -29.26 -12.10 -6.64
CA ILE A 72 -29.05 -10.72 -7.09
C ILE A 72 -30.23 -9.81 -6.70
N SER A 73 -31.48 -10.30 -6.77
CA SER A 73 -32.65 -9.50 -6.40
C SER A 73 -32.78 -9.29 -4.88
N MET A 74 -32.44 -10.28 -4.06
CA MET A 74 -32.52 -10.17 -2.59
C MET A 74 -31.26 -9.56 -1.95
N GLN A 75 -30.14 -9.52 -2.68
CA GLN A 75 -28.85 -9.00 -2.21
C GLN A 75 -28.37 -9.62 -0.88
N ASN A 76 -28.65 -10.92 -0.69
CA ASN A 76 -28.56 -11.58 0.62
C ASN A 76 -27.58 -12.77 0.59
N SER A 77 -26.64 -12.78 1.54
CA SER A 77 -25.63 -13.82 1.75
C SER A 77 -26.21 -15.19 2.13
N ASN A 78 -27.39 -15.25 2.74
CA ASN A 78 -28.09 -16.48 3.13
C ASN A 78 -28.75 -17.22 1.94
N THR A 79 -28.52 -16.77 0.70
CA THR A 79 -28.96 -17.50 -0.50
C THR A 79 -28.06 -18.70 -0.78
N LYS A 80 -28.55 -19.68 -1.57
CA LYS A 80 -27.75 -20.88 -1.91
C LYS A 80 -26.52 -20.50 -2.76
N CYS A 81 -25.51 -21.37 -2.77
CA CYS A 81 -24.39 -21.23 -3.69
C CYS A 81 -24.88 -21.40 -5.14
N VAL A 82 -24.53 -20.45 -6.00
CA VAL A 82 -24.68 -20.56 -7.45
C VAL A 82 -23.33 -21.01 -7.98
N THR A 83 -23.21 -22.25 -8.45
CA THR A 83 -21.93 -22.82 -8.87
C THR A 83 -21.79 -22.85 -10.38
N ILE A 84 -20.53 -22.82 -10.85
CA ILE A 84 -20.19 -23.27 -12.20
C ILE A 84 -18.98 -24.21 -12.13
N PRO A 85 -18.81 -25.12 -13.12
CA PRO A 85 -17.60 -25.91 -13.24
C PRO A 85 -16.36 -25.02 -13.31
N SER A 86 -15.40 -25.35 -12.47
CA SER A 86 -14.05 -24.80 -12.44
C SER A 86 -13.09 -25.78 -13.11
N ASN A 87 -12.09 -25.28 -13.84
CA ASN A 87 -11.03 -26.15 -14.38
C ASN A 87 -9.93 -26.38 -13.32
N CYS A 88 -10.30 -26.59 -12.05
CA CYS A 88 -9.33 -26.69 -10.94
C CYS A 88 -8.78 -28.12 -10.75
N SER A 89 -9.52 -29.14 -11.18
CA SER A 89 -9.19 -30.57 -11.03
C SER A 89 -7.81 -30.91 -11.63
N ASP A 90 -7.59 -30.46 -12.87
CA ASP A 90 -6.35 -30.69 -13.64
C ASP A 90 -5.16 -29.85 -13.12
N LEU A 91 -5.42 -28.80 -12.32
CA LEU A 91 -4.42 -27.86 -11.82
C LEU A 91 -3.72 -28.31 -10.54
N TRP A 92 -4.35 -29.20 -9.76
CA TRP A 92 -3.87 -29.61 -8.44
C TRP A 92 -3.51 -31.10 -8.36
N GLY A 93 -3.54 -31.83 -9.49
CA GLY A 93 -3.09 -33.23 -9.56
C GLY A 93 -3.95 -34.22 -8.79
N LEU A 94 -5.21 -33.90 -8.49
CA LEU A 94 -6.16 -34.73 -7.74
C LEU A 94 -7.12 -35.53 -8.63
N GLY A 95 -6.87 -35.55 -9.95
CA GLY A 95 -7.61 -36.41 -10.89
C GLY A 95 -7.32 -37.89 -10.62
N SER A 96 -8.37 -38.66 -10.32
CA SER A 96 -8.31 -40.12 -10.22
C SER A 96 -7.72 -40.73 -11.48
N GLY A 97 -6.76 -41.64 -11.32
CA GLY A 97 -5.99 -42.18 -12.44
C GLY A 97 -6.85 -42.87 -13.51
N HIS A 98 -6.81 -42.32 -14.72
CA HIS A 98 -7.08 -43.08 -15.93
C HIS A 98 -5.76 -43.29 -16.68
N THR A 99 -5.55 -44.54 -17.11
CA THR A 99 -4.36 -45.04 -17.77
C THR A 99 -4.00 -44.25 -19.03
N ILE A 100 -2.73 -43.88 -19.14
CA ILE A 100 -2.13 -43.54 -20.43
C ILE A 100 -1.97 -44.85 -21.21
N GLU A 101 -2.71 -45.00 -22.30
CA GLU A 101 -2.38 -45.96 -23.36
C GLU A 101 -2.23 -45.24 -24.71
N GLN A 102 -1.11 -45.55 -25.36
CA GLN A 102 -0.84 -45.54 -26.79
C GLN A 102 -1.16 -44.28 -27.62
N TRP A 103 -0.09 -43.66 -28.13
CA TRP A 103 -0.14 -42.86 -29.35
C TRP A 103 -0.27 -43.78 -30.57
N ASP A 104 -1.39 -43.71 -31.30
CA ASP A 104 -1.45 -44.15 -32.70
C ASP A 104 -1.22 -42.94 -33.61
N SER A 105 -0.38 -43.12 -34.63
CA SER A 105 -0.07 -42.12 -35.65
C SER A 105 -0.94 -42.31 -36.90
N SER A 106 -2.25 -42.07 -36.82
CA SER A 106 -3.10 -42.07 -38.02
C SER A 106 -4.35 -41.16 -37.97
N GLY A 107 -4.43 -40.25 -38.94
CA GLY A 107 -5.65 -39.86 -39.65
C GLY A 107 -6.88 -39.30 -38.91
N MET A 108 -7.11 -37.99 -39.10
CA MET A 108 -8.45 -37.41 -39.41
C MET A 108 -9.66 -37.79 -38.53
N TYR A 109 -9.94 -37.00 -37.47
CA TYR A 109 -11.29 -36.48 -37.16
C TYR A 109 -11.21 -35.32 -36.15
N GLY A 110 -11.00 -34.09 -36.63
CA GLY A 110 -10.92 -32.90 -35.78
C GLY A 110 -12.29 -32.36 -35.36
N TYR A 111 -12.80 -32.76 -34.18
CA TYR A 111 -13.94 -32.09 -33.55
C TYR A 111 -13.55 -30.68 -33.05
N PRO A 112 -14.42 -29.65 -33.19
CA PRO A 112 -14.14 -28.28 -32.74
C PRO A 112 -14.34 -28.11 -31.23
N GLY A 113 -13.48 -28.76 -30.44
CA GLY A 113 -13.42 -28.61 -28.99
C GLY A 113 -12.96 -27.20 -28.58
N HIS A 114 -13.85 -26.41 -27.99
CA HIS A 114 -13.53 -25.07 -27.50
C HIS A 114 -12.35 -25.10 -26.50
N GLY A 115 -11.39 -24.18 -26.68
CA GLY A 115 -10.16 -24.12 -25.91
C GLY A 115 -10.40 -24.08 -24.40
N ARG A 116 -10.02 -25.16 -23.71
CA ARG A 116 -9.97 -25.22 -22.24
C ARG A 116 -8.69 -24.52 -21.78
N SER A 117 -8.83 -23.50 -20.93
CA SER A 117 -7.65 -22.89 -20.29
C SER A 117 -7.25 -23.70 -19.06
N LEU A 118 -5.96 -23.99 -18.95
CA LEU A 118 -5.31 -24.80 -17.90
C LEU A 118 -5.08 -24.03 -16.58
N ASP A 119 -5.65 -22.83 -16.43
CA ASP A 119 -5.34 -21.87 -15.37
C ASP A 119 -6.57 -21.55 -14.48
N GLY A 120 -7.66 -22.30 -14.61
CA GLY A 120 -8.92 -22.06 -13.89
C GLY A 120 -9.65 -20.78 -14.31
N ARG A 121 -9.14 -20.02 -15.30
CA ARG A 121 -9.74 -18.75 -15.74
C ARG A 121 -10.81 -19.01 -16.81
N LEU A 122 -11.95 -18.36 -16.63
CA LEU A 122 -13.02 -18.31 -17.63
C LEU A 122 -12.62 -17.35 -18.74
N GLN A 123 -12.58 -17.84 -19.97
CA GLN A 123 -12.46 -16.99 -21.15
C GLN A 123 -13.83 -16.49 -21.59
N VAL A 124 -14.00 -15.16 -21.66
CA VAL A 124 -15.17 -14.49 -22.23
C VAL A 124 -14.70 -13.59 -23.38
N SER A 125 -15.02 -13.99 -24.61
CA SER A 125 -14.47 -13.38 -25.84
C SER A 125 -12.93 -13.42 -25.82
N HIS A 126 -12.25 -12.27 -25.79
CA HIS A 126 -10.77 -12.18 -25.77
C HIS A 126 -10.19 -11.94 -24.36
N ARG A 127 -11.02 -11.82 -23.31
CA ARG A 127 -10.56 -11.61 -21.93
C ARG A 127 -10.61 -12.93 -21.15
N LYS A 128 -9.55 -13.25 -20.40
CA LYS A 128 -9.52 -14.35 -19.42
C LYS A 128 -9.56 -13.78 -18.00
N GLY A 129 -10.37 -14.34 -17.12
CA GLY A 129 -10.43 -13.92 -15.72
C GLY A 129 -11.05 -15.00 -14.83
N LEU A 130 -10.86 -14.90 -13.51
CA LEU A 130 -11.44 -15.88 -12.58
C LEU A 130 -12.97 -15.69 -12.50
N PRO A 131 -13.79 -16.77 -12.50
CA PRO A 131 -15.24 -16.66 -12.57
C PRO A 131 -15.86 -15.75 -11.51
N HIS A 132 -15.53 -15.97 -10.24
CA HIS A 132 -16.09 -15.21 -9.14
C HIS A 132 -15.73 -13.71 -9.23
N VAL A 133 -14.51 -13.37 -9.68
CA VAL A 133 -14.09 -11.97 -9.93
C VAL A 133 -14.92 -11.34 -11.04
N ILE A 134 -15.09 -12.01 -12.18
CA ILE A 134 -15.87 -11.51 -13.32
C ILE A 134 -17.29 -11.14 -12.88
N TYR A 135 -17.92 -12.00 -12.10
CA TYR A 135 -19.33 -11.82 -11.70
C TYR A 135 -19.50 -10.87 -10.50
N CYS A 136 -18.58 -10.86 -9.53
CA CYS A 136 -18.55 -9.84 -8.48
C CYS A 136 -18.30 -8.44 -9.05
N ARG A 137 -17.42 -8.31 -10.04
CA ARG A 137 -17.16 -7.05 -10.75
C ARG A 137 -18.39 -6.54 -11.49
N LEU A 138 -19.16 -7.45 -12.10
CA LEU A 138 -20.34 -7.08 -12.90
C LEU A 138 -21.51 -6.59 -12.04
N TRP A 139 -21.75 -7.21 -10.87
CA TRP A 139 -22.94 -6.93 -10.05
C TRP A 139 -22.71 -6.13 -8.77
N ARG A 140 -21.46 -6.01 -8.27
CA ARG A 140 -21.18 -5.29 -7.01
C ARG A 140 -20.10 -4.21 -7.12
N TRP A 141 -18.92 -4.55 -7.63
CA TRP A 141 -17.74 -3.67 -7.57
C TRP A 141 -17.09 -3.50 -8.95
N PRO A 142 -17.53 -2.54 -9.78
CA PRO A 142 -17.01 -2.33 -11.14
C PRO A 142 -15.49 -2.09 -11.22
N ASP A 143 -14.95 -1.54 -10.13
CA ASP A 143 -13.55 -1.22 -9.85
C ASP A 143 -12.76 -2.38 -9.23
N LEU A 144 -13.32 -3.59 -9.20
CA LEU A 144 -12.61 -4.80 -8.75
C LEU A 144 -11.55 -5.21 -9.79
N HIS A 145 -10.30 -5.30 -9.37
CA HIS A 145 -9.17 -5.66 -10.22
C HIS A 145 -8.72 -7.11 -9.98
N SER A 146 -8.72 -7.58 -8.72
CA SER A 146 -8.15 -8.87 -8.34
C SER A 146 -9.09 -9.73 -7.50
N HIS A 147 -8.93 -11.06 -7.58
CA HIS A 147 -9.57 -12.01 -6.64
C HIS A 147 -9.14 -11.81 -5.20
N HIS A 148 -7.95 -11.24 -5.01
CA HIS A 148 -7.38 -10.95 -3.70
C HIS A 148 -8.18 -9.90 -2.90
N GLU A 149 -8.92 -9.01 -3.58
CA GLU A 149 -9.85 -8.07 -2.94
C GLU A 149 -11.15 -8.74 -2.46
N LEU A 150 -11.37 -10.04 -2.72
CA LEU A 150 -12.57 -10.78 -2.33
C LEU A 150 -12.27 -11.83 -1.27
N ARG A 151 -13.00 -11.78 -0.17
CA ARG A 151 -13.06 -12.84 0.84
C ARG A 151 -14.41 -13.55 0.74
N ALA A 152 -14.40 -14.88 0.64
CA ALA A 152 -15.65 -15.64 0.73
C ALA A 152 -16.18 -15.67 2.16
N ILE A 153 -17.51 -15.70 2.31
CA ILE A 153 -18.16 -15.87 3.62
C ILE A 153 -18.07 -17.33 4.08
N ASP A 154 -18.03 -17.56 5.40
CA ASP A 154 -17.81 -18.90 5.98
C ASP A 154 -18.94 -19.90 5.67
N SER A 155 -20.15 -19.41 5.34
CA SER A 155 -21.28 -20.26 4.89
C SER A 155 -21.18 -20.70 3.42
N CYS A 156 -20.19 -20.23 2.65
CA CYS A 156 -20.05 -20.57 1.23
C CYS A 156 -19.35 -21.92 1.02
N GLN A 157 -20.13 -22.97 0.78
CA GLN A 157 -19.62 -24.34 0.60
C GLN A 157 -18.78 -24.56 -0.68
N PHE A 158 -18.78 -23.61 -1.61
CA PHE A 158 -18.10 -23.68 -2.92
C PHE A 158 -17.22 -22.44 -3.17
N ALA A 159 -16.71 -21.81 -2.12
CA ALA A 159 -15.80 -20.69 -2.22
C ALA A 159 -14.52 -21.04 -3.01
N PHE A 160 -13.99 -20.08 -3.79
CA PHE A 160 -12.84 -20.30 -4.67
C PHE A 160 -11.59 -20.85 -3.97
N ASN A 161 -11.34 -20.43 -2.73
CA ASN A 161 -10.23 -20.90 -1.90
C ASN A 161 -10.34 -22.39 -1.49
N LEU A 162 -11.53 -23.01 -1.58
CA LEU A 162 -11.73 -24.43 -1.27
C LEU A 162 -11.29 -25.38 -2.40
N LYS A 163 -10.85 -24.85 -3.55
CA LYS A 163 -10.27 -25.62 -4.69
C LYS A 163 -11.12 -26.80 -5.21
N LYS A 164 -12.44 -26.77 -5.00
CA LYS A 164 -13.37 -27.79 -5.53
C LYS A 164 -13.51 -27.70 -7.05
N ASP A 165 -14.01 -28.78 -7.67
CA ASP A 165 -14.35 -28.83 -9.09
C ASP A 165 -15.42 -27.82 -9.51
N GLU A 166 -16.16 -27.26 -8.55
CA GLU A 166 -17.11 -26.18 -8.76
C GLU A 166 -16.75 -24.93 -7.95
N VAL A 167 -16.95 -23.76 -8.55
CA VAL A 167 -16.74 -22.45 -7.91
C VAL A 167 -18.04 -21.67 -7.80
N CYS A 168 -18.31 -21.12 -6.62
CA CYS A 168 -19.43 -20.22 -6.39
C CYS A 168 -19.20 -18.88 -7.11
N VAL A 169 -20.21 -18.43 -7.85
CA VAL A 169 -20.24 -17.14 -8.57
C VAL A 169 -21.28 -16.18 -8.02
N ASN A 170 -21.95 -16.52 -6.92
CA ASN A 170 -22.89 -15.63 -6.22
C ASN A 170 -22.13 -14.42 -5.63
N PRO A 171 -22.37 -13.17 -6.08
CA PRO A 171 -21.64 -11.99 -5.59
C PRO A 171 -21.85 -11.66 -4.11
N TYR A 172 -22.90 -12.21 -3.50
CA TYR A 172 -23.22 -12.00 -2.08
C TYR A 172 -22.62 -13.09 -1.18
N HIS A 173 -21.94 -14.08 -1.76
CA HIS A 173 -21.08 -15.03 -1.05
C HIS A 173 -19.62 -14.55 -0.93
N TYR A 174 -19.32 -13.40 -1.51
CA TYR A 174 -18.05 -12.72 -1.34
C TYR A 174 -18.28 -11.35 -0.70
N GLN A 175 -17.37 -10.96 0.19
CA GLN A 175 -17.26 -9.62 0.75
C GLN A 175 -15.98 -9.00 0.20
N ARG A 176 -16.02 -7.69 -0.12
CA ARG A 176 -14.80 -6.98 -0.46
C ARG A 176 -13.96 -6.80 0.80
N VAL A 177 -12.67 -7.10 0.70
CA VAL A 177 -11.68 -6.75 1.71
C VAL A 177 -11.41 -5.26 1.55
N GLU A 178 -12.14 -4.44 2.29
CA GLU A 178 -11.84 -3.01 2.40
C GLU A 178 -10.49 -2.85 3.11
N THR A 179 -9.65 -1.93 2.61
CA THR A 179 -8.46 -1.48 3.34
C THR A 179 -8.93 -0.77 4.61
N PRO A 180 -8.61 -1.29 5.80
CA PRO A 180 -9.06 -0.69 7.04
C PRO A 180 -8.45 0.70 7.18
N VAL A 181 -9.29 1.72 7.36
CA VAL A 181 -8.82 3.09 7.61
C VAL A 181 -7.99 3.08 8.88
N LEU A 182 -6.69 3.34 8.75
CA LEU A 182 -5.76 3.31 9.87
C LEU A 182 -6.01 4.54 10.75
N PRO A 183 -6.05 4.39 12.09
CA PRO A 183 -6.29 5.52 12.99
C PRO A 183 -5.16 6.55 12.85
N PRO A 184 -5.44 7.86 12.90
CA PRO A 184 -4.40 8.89 12.88
C PRO A 184 -3.43 8.71 14.04
N VAL A 185 -2.13 8.82 13.77
CA VAL A 185 -1.12 8.88 14.84
C VAL A 185 -1.14 10.29 15.41
N LEU A 186 -1.30 10.41 16.73
CA LEU A 186 -1.23 11.67 17.44
C LEU A 186 0.23 11.95 17.81
N VAL A 187 0.75 13.12 17.42
CA VAL A 187 2.12 13.54 17.75
C VAL A 187 2.06 14.69 18.77
N PRO A 188 2.71 14.58 19.94
CA PRO A 188 2.88 15.70 20.86
C PRO A 188 3.78 16.77 20.24
N ARG A 189 3.29 18.01 20.14
CA ARG A 189 4.16 19.14 19.78
C ARG A 189 5.12 19.46 20.92
N HIS A 190 6.43 19.34 20.65
CA HIS A 190 7.43 20.07 21.43
C HIS A 190 7.40 21.55 21.02
N THR A 191 6.49 22.31 21.63
CA THR A 191 6.47 23.78 21.51
C THR A 191 7.52 24.41 22.45
N GLU A 192 8.78 24.01 22.28
CA GLU A 192 9.94 24.69 22.88
C GLU A 192 10.74 25.38 21.78
N ILE A 193 10.12 26.41 21.19
CA ILE A 193 10.91 27.58 20.80
C ILE A 193 11.11 28.36 22.11
N LEU A 194 12.23 28.11 22.78
CA LEU A 194 12.70 29.00 23.85
C LEU A 194 13.10 30.33 23.21
N THR A 195 12.12 31.23 23.09
CA THR A 195 12.31 32.62 22.62
C THR A 195 12.88 33.52 23.74
N GLU A 196 13.22 32.94 24.88
CA GLU A 196 14.02 33.59 25.93
C GLU A 196 15.41 32.96 25.93
N LEU A 197 16.37 33.71 25.36
CA LEU A 197 17.77 33.56 25.74
C LEU A 197 17.84 33.84 27.25
N PRO A 198 18.52 33.01 28.06
CA PRO A 198 18.79 33.39 29.44
C PRO A 198 19.57 34.71 29.43
N PRO A 199 19.32 35.64 30.37
CA PRO A 199 20.16 36.82 30.49
C PRO A 199 21.61 36.36 30.69
N LEU A 200 22.51 36.92 29.90
CA LEU A 200 23.95 36.71 30.09
C LEU A 200 24.34 37.46 31.36
N ASP A 201 24.43 36.75 32.48
CA ASP A 201 25.09 37.27 33.68
C ASP A 201 26.54 37.62 33.33
N ASP A 202 26.99 38.81 33.71
CA ASP A 202 28.31 39.35 33.39
C ASP A 202 29.44 38.49 33.99
N PHE A 203 29.97 37.56 33.20
CA PHE A 203 31.21 36.82 33.52
C PHE A 203 32.46 37.69 33.36
N THR A 204 32.52 38.80 34.10
CA THR A 204 33.69 39.68 34.21
C THR A 204 34.67 39.26 35.32
N ASN A 205 34.36 38.22 36.11
CA ASN A 205 35.10 37.88 37.34
C ASN A 205 35.64 36.43 37.42
N SER A 206 36.19 35.90 36.32
CA SER A 206 36.96 34.63 36.39
C SER A 206 37.98 34.45 35.24
N ILE A 207 38.94 35.37 35.12
CA ILE A 207 40.19 35.12 34.38
C ILE A 207 41.27 34.73 35.41
N PRO A 208 41.86 33.52 35.36
CA PRO A 208 42.97 33.16 36.24
C PRO A 208 44.29 33.82 35.77
N GLU A 209 45.02 34.44 36.71
CA GLU A 209 46.21 35.30 36.51
C GLU A 209 47.51 34.57 36.04
N ASN A 210 47.45 33.67 35.04
CA ASN A 210 48.64 32.88 34.64
C ASN A 210 48.84 32.65 33.12
N THR A 211 48.45 33.60 32.27
CA THR A 211 48.86 33.63 30.85
C THR A 211 49.74 34.83 30.55
N ASN A 212 51.03 34.57 30.30
CA ASN A 212 52.03 35.58 29.95
C ASN A 212 52.55 35.30 28.53
N PHE A 213 52.46 36.28 27.63
CA PHE A 213 53.01 36.23 26.26
C PHE A 213 54.03 37.37 26.06
N PRO A 214 55.13 37.16 25.31
CA PRO A 214 56.19 38.16 25.17
C PRO A 214 55.79 39.35 24.29
N ALA A 215 56.39 40.51 24.58
CA ALA A 215 56.01 41.81 24.05
C ALA A 215 56.78 42.27 22.79
N GLY A 216 56.22 43.27 22.10
CA GLY A 216 56.77 43.96 20.92
C GLY A 216 56.12 43.49 19.61
N ILE A 217 55.62 44.34 18.72
CA ILE A 217 56.03 45.72 18.38
C ILE A 217 54.80 46.60 18.10
N ASP A 218 54.91 47.89 18.44
CA ASP A 218 54.00 49.02 18.18
C ASP A 218 54.89 50.23 17.79
N PRO A 219 54.39 51.41 17.31
CA PRO A 219 53.09 51.81 16.73
C PRO A 219 53.37 52.57 15.37
N PRO A 220 52.72 53.67 14.88
CA PRO A 220 51.56 54.44 15.38
C PRO A 220 50.53 55.06 14.38
N ASN A 221 49.37 55.46 14.97
CA ASN A 221 48.52 56.65 14.69
C ASN A 221 47.94 56.87 13.27
N ASN A 222 46.78 57.52 13.05
CA ASN A 222 45.92 58.45 13.81
C ASN A 222 44.52 58.40 13.11
N TYR A 223 43.31 58.63 13.68
CA TYR A 223 42.79 59.78 14.45
C TYR A 223 41.38 59.47 15.03
N ILE A 224 40.95 60.20 16.07
CA ILE A 224 39.59 60.20 16.68
C ILE A 224 39.20 61.66 17.07
N PRO A 225 37.92 62.11 17.04
CA PRO A 225 37.02 62.05 18.22
C PRO A 225 35.50 61.91 17.85
N GLU A 226 34.59 62.30 18.75
CA GLU A 226 33.10 62.26 18.65
C GLU A 226 32.42 63.66 18.82
N THR A 227 31.14 63.80 18.38
CA THR A 227 30.08 64.76 18.85
C THR A 227 30.30 66.29 18.72
N PRO A 228 29.31 67.21 18.90
CA PRO A 228 27.84 67.13 19.17
C PRO A 228 26.93 67.93 18.15
N PRO A 229 25.59 68.10 18.34
CA PRO A 229 24.67 68.69 17.32
C PRO A 229 24.19 70.16 17.57
N PRO A 230 23.91 70.93 16.49
CA PRO A 230 22.61 71.62 16.25
C PRO A 230 22.22 71.67 14.73
N GLY A 231 21.13 72.29 14.20
CA GLY A 231 19.92 72.97 14.73
C GLY A 231 19.30 73.99 13.73
N TYR A 232 17.98 74.30 13.83
CA TYR A 232 17.15 75.26 13.02
C TYR A 232 16.88 74.86 11.52
N ILE A 233 15.72 75.08 10.86
CA ILE A 233 14.48 75.87 11.13
C ILE A 233 13.23 75.23 10.45
N SER A 234 12.02 75.59 10.95
CA SER A 234 10.58 75.55 10.51
C SER A 234 10.14 75.01 9.11
N GLU A 235 8.87 74.74 8.77
CA GLU A 235 7.48 74.98 9.28
C GLU A 235 6.69 73.63 9.16
N ASP A 236 5.58 73.27 9.84
CA ASP A 236 4.30 73.94 10.16
C ASP A 236 3.52 73.17 11.28
N GLY A 237 2.56 73.81 11.94
CA GLY A 237 1.29 73.17 12.38
C GLY A 237 1.18 72.54 13.78
N GLU A 238 0.61 73.29 14.72
CA GLU A 238 0.24 72.90 16.10
C GLU A 238 -0.81 71.75 16.18
N ASN A 239 -0.58 70.70 16.99
CA ASN A 239 -1.01 70.51 18.40
C ASN A 239 -2.50 70.03 18.52
N SER A 240 -2.78 68.78 18.92
CA SER A 240 -3.04 68.30 20.31
C SER A 240 -4.30 68.93 20.96
N ASP A 241 -5.07 68.33 21.86
CA ASP A 241 -4.97 67.06 22.59
C ASP A 241 -6.34 66.69 23.24
N GLN A 242 -6.42 65.48 23.82
CA GLN A 242 -7.17 65.08 25.04
C GLN A 242 -8.57 65.62 25.47
N GLN A 243 -9.35 64.64 25.97
CA GLN A 243 -10.21 64.64 27.19
C GLN A 243 -11.69 65.12 27.21
N MET A 244 -12.48 64.27 27.90
CA MET A 244 -13.65 64.53 28.76
C MET A 244 -15.10 64.71 28.20
N ASN A 245 -15.91 63.66 28.48
CA ASN A 245 -17.19 63.68 29.23
C ASN A 245 -18.58 63.77 28.53
N GLN A 246 -19.47 62.86 28.99
CA GLN A 246 -20.96 62.90 29.09
C GLN A 246 -21.93 62.75 27.89
N SER A 247 -22.90 61.81 28.05
CA SER A 247 -24.28 61.73 27.48
C SER A 247 -24.45 61.66 25.94
N MET A 248 -25.42 60.98 25.29
CA MET A 248 -26.60 60.13 25.62
C MET A 248 -27.08 59.46 24.28
N GLU A 249 -27.99 58.47 24.17
CA GLU A 249 -28.44 57.33 25.00
C GLU A 249 -29.55 56.55 24.23
N SER A 250 -29.43 55.22 24.01
CA SER A 250 -30.56 54.32 23.62
C SER A 250 -30.19 52.82 23.61
N GLY A 251 -31.01 51.95 24.23
CA GLY A 251 -31.22 50.57 23.72
C GLY A 251 -30.70 49.35 24.52
N SER A 252 -31.13 49.18 25.78
CA SER A 252 -31.00 48.01 26.68
C SER A 252 -31.43 46.62 26.13
N PRO A 253 -31.33 45.48 26.88
CA PRO A 253 -30.54 45.14 28.09
C PRO A 253 -29.80 43.76 28.01
N ALA A 254 -29.08 43.39 29.09
CA ALA A 254 -28.58 42.03 29.34
C ALA A 254 -28.81 41.60 30.81
N GLU A 255 -28.89 40.28 31.06
CA GLU A 255 -28.74 39.66 32.39
C GLU A 255 -27.75 38.47 32.26
N MET A 256 -26.59 38.48 32.95
CA MET A 256 -26.31 37.82 34.26
C MET A 256 -26.32 36.26 34.15
N SER A 257 -25.35 35.46 34.63
CA SER A 257 -24.41 35.59 35.77
C SER A 257 -23.06 34.82 35.53
N PRO A 258 -22.27 34.29 36.51
CA PRO A 258 -20.85 34.65 36.62
C PRO A 258 -19.84 33.50 36.44
N GLY A 259 -18.55 33.85 36.34
CA GLY A 259 -17.45 32.89 36.18
C GLY A 259 -17.03 32.14 37.45
N VAL A 260 -16.40 30.98 37.26
CA VAL A 260 -15.74 30.18 38.30
C VAL A 260 -14.30 29.87 37.84
N LEU A 261 -13.40 29.75 38.81
CA LEU A 261 -11.96 29.60 38.62
C LEU A 261 -11.54 28.26 37.96
N SER A 262 -10.31 28.24 37.45
CA SER A 262 -9.66 27.21 36.63
C SER A 262 -9.60 25.80 37.27
N PRO A 263 -9.23 24.77 36.49
CA PRO A 263 -7.80 24.52 36.33
C PRO A 263 -7.34 24.49 34.86
N VAL A 264 -6.15 25.04 34.62
CA VAL A 264 -5.41 24.86 33.37
C VAL A 264 -4.97 23.41 33.31
N SER A 265 -5.69 22.59 32.55
CA SER A 265 -5.14 21.32 32.09
C SER A 265 -4.13 21.64 30.99
N ASN A 266 -2.89 21.16 31.16
CA ASN A 266 -1.90 21.13 30.09
C ASN A 266 -2.38 20.17 29.00
N ALA A 267 -3.28 20.64 28.14
CA ALA A 267 -3.64 19.95 26.92
C ALA A 267 -2.42 20.02 25.99
N MET A 268 -1.67 18.91 25.92
CA MET A 268 -0.68 18.76 24.85
C MET A 268 -1.39 18.93 23.51
N ASP A 269 -0.85 19.82 22.68
CA ASP A 269 -1.40 20.16 21.36
C ASP A 269 -1.10 19.01 20.39
N LEU A 270 -1.92 17.96 20.49
CA LEU A 270 -1.77 16.69 19.78
C LEU A 270 -2.24 16.82 18.32
N GLN A 271 -1.29 16.88 17.39
CA GLN A 271 -1.63 16.99 15.97
C GLN A 271 -1.88 15.60 15.35
N PRO A 272 -3.03 15.35 14.68
CA PRO A 272 -3.33 14.08 14.04
C PRO A 272 -2.64 13.95 12.67
N VAL A 273 -1.80 12.93 12.52
CA VAL A 273 -1.14 12.59 11.24
C VAL A 273 -1.93 11.49 10.52
N THR A 274 -2.52 11.85 9.38
CA THR A 274 -3.29 10.92 8.54
C THR A 274 -2.42 10.15 7.54
N TYR A 275 -2.71 8.85 7.42
CA TYR A 275 -2.13 7.98 6.38
C TYR A 275 -2.70 8.32 5.00
N SER A 276 -1.85 8.27 3.98
CA SER A 276 -2.20 8.45 2.57
C SER A 276 -1.52 7.35 1.76
N GLU A 277 -2.27 6.66 0.89
CA GLU A 277 -1.71 5.56 0.11
C GLU A 277 -0.94 6.07 -1.12
N PRO A 278 0.36 5.79 -1.28
CA PRO A 278 1.14 6.35 -2.39
C PRO A 278 0.84 5.66 -3.73
N ALA A 279 1.10 6.36 -4.84
CA ALA A 279 0.92 5.86 -6.20
C ALA A 279 1.76 4.60 -6.54
N PHE A 280 2.86 4.39 -5.81
CA PHE A 280 3.62 3.14 -5.80
C PHE A 280 3.68 2.64 -4.36
N TRP A 281 3.12 1.47 -4.06
CA TRP A 281 3.04 0.97 -2.68
C TRP A 281 4.39 0.46 -2.15
N CYS A 282 5.26 -0.04 -3.05
CA CYS A 282 6.66 -0.35 -2.72
C CYS A 282 7.64 -0.01 -3.84
N SER A 283 8.90 0.11 -3.46
CA SER A 283 10.05 0.09 -4.38
C SER A 283 10.96 -1.10 -4.07
N ILE A 284 11.61 -1.67 -5.09
CA ILE A 284 12.42 -2.89 -4.98
C ILE A 284 13.79 -2.65 -5.63
N ALA A 285 14.87 -2.81 -4.85
CA ALA A 285 16.24 -2.80 -5.36
C ALA A 285 16.82 -4.22 -5.36
N TYR A 286 17.51 -4.60 -6.44
CA TYR A 286 18.19 -5.89 -6.56
C TYR A 286 19.70 -5.76 -6.29
N TYR A 287 20.24 -6.78 -5.63
CA TYR A 287 21.63 -6.86 -5.20
C TYR A 287 22.24 -8.23 -5.48
N GLU A 288 23.51 -8.22 -5.89
CA GLU A 288 24.37 -9.39 -5.98
C GLU A 288 25.51 -9.20 -4.98
N LEU A 289 25.57 -10.05 -3.95
CA LEU A 289 26.45 -9.88 -2.78
C LEU A 289 26.23 -8.50 -2.12
N ASN A 290 27.23 -7.63 -2.09
CA ASN A 290 27.14 -6.26 -1.57
C ASN A 290 26.93 -5.19 -2.67
N GLN A 291 26.81 -5.58 -3.94
CA GLN A 291 26.68 -4.66 -5.06
C GLN A 291 25.23 -4.55 -5.53
N ARG A 292 24.73 -3.31 -5.69
CA ARG A 292 23.44 -3.03 -6.33
C ARG A 292 23.53 -3.30 -7.83
N VAL A 293 22.55 -3.99 -8.38
CA VAL A 293 22.54 -4.40 -9.79
C VAL A 293 21.21 -4.01 -10.42
N GLY A 294 21.26 -3.23 -11.50
CA GLY A 294 20.08 -2.70 -12.18
C GLY A 294 19.41 -1.52 -11.47
N GLU A 295 18.30 -1.08 -12.06
CA GLU A 295 17.48 0.02 -11.55
C GLU A 295 16.54 -0.42 -10.42
N THR A 296 15.98 0.55 -9.68
CA THR A 296 14.93 0.27 -8.70
C THR A 296 13.59 0.11 -9.41
N PHE A 297 12.94 -1.02 -9.22
CA PHE A 297 11.58 -1.27 -9.69
C PHE A 297 10.56 -0.62 -8.77
N HIS A 298 9.53 0.02 -9.33
CA HIS A 298 8.49 0.72 -8.58
C HIS A 298 7.12 0.09 -8.83
N ALA A 299 6.47 -0.37 -7.78
CA ALA A 299 5.25 -1.18 -7.88
C ALA A 299 3.99 -0.34 -7.72
N SER A 300 3.24 -0.14 -8.80
CA SER A 300 1.92 0.51 -8.77
C SER A 300 0.77 -0.50 -8.65
N GLN A 301 0.92 -1.70 -9.24
CA GLN A 301 -0.10 -2.75 -9.19
C GLN A 301 -0.08 -3.48 -7.83
N PRO A 302 -1.24 -3.88 -7.27
CA PRO A 302 -1.33 -4.54 -5.97
C PRO A 302 -0.77 -5.98 -5.96
N SER A 303 -0.32 -6.49 -7.10
CA SER A 303 0.39 -7.76 -7.23
C SER A 303 1.53 -7.57 -8.23
N LEU A 304 2.72 -8.07 -7.89
CA LEU A 304 3.87 -8.12 -8.78
C LEU A 304 4.62 -9.44 -8.60
N THR A 305 5.42 -9.83 -9.59
CA THR A 305 6.32 -11.00 -9.50
C THR A 305 7.76 -10.57 -9.72
N VAL A 306 8.67 -10.90 -8.80
CA VAL A 306 10.11 -10.74 -9.00
C VAL A 306 10.66 -12.10 -9.43
N ASP A 307 11.14 -12.22 -10.66
CA ASP A 307 11.49 -13.51 -11.27
C ASP A 307 12.85 -13.51 -11.97
N GLY A 308 13.33 -14.69 -12.37
CA GLY A 308 14.63 -14.90 -13.01
C GLY A 308 14.62 -14.79 -14.53
N PHE A 309 13.51 -14.39 -15.14
CA PHE A 309 13.36 -14.33 -16.60
C PHE A 309 13.79 -12.96 -17.17
N THR A 310 13.54 -12.74 -18.47
CA THR A 310 14.14 -11.66 -19.27
C THR A 310 13.11 -10.80 -20.02
N ASP A 311 11.93 -10.59 -19.44
CA ASP A 311 10.87 -9.74 -20.01
C ASP A 311 11.03 -8.28 -19.54
N PRO A 312 11.41 -7.32 -20.41
CA PRO A 312 11.74 -5.96 -20.00
C PRO A 312 10.54 -5.00 -19.96
N SER A 313 9.36 -5.41 -20.43
CA SER A 313 8.27 -4.47 -20.76
C SER A 313 7.03 -4.60 -19.87
N ASN A 314 7.09 -5.43 -18.83
CA ASN A 314 5.94 -5.78 -18.01
C ASN A 314 5.98 -5.09 -16.63
N SER A 315 5.05 -4.16 -16.40
CA SER A 315 4.94 -3.39 -15.14
C SER A 315 4.45 -4.20 -13.93
N GLU A 316 4.05 -5.47 -14.12
CA GLU A 316 3.73 -6.42 -13.05
C GLU A 316 4.90 -7.39 -12.77
N ARG A 317 6.01 -7.30 -13.50
CA ARG A 317 7.14 -8.25 -13.40
C ARG A 317 8.49 -7.54 -13.29
N PHE A 318 9.21 -7.79 -12.19
CA PHE A 318 10.59 -7.39 -12.05
C PHE A 318 11.51 -8.56 -12.46
N CYS A 319 11.87 -8.57 -13.74
CA CYS A 319 12.66 -9.62 -14.37
C CYS A 319 14.17 -9.44 -14.07
N LEU A 320 14.69 -10.17 -13.09
CA LEU A 320 16.09 -10.09 -12.67
C LEU A 320 17.05 -10.69 -13.70
N GLY A 321 16.57 -11.57 -14.59
CA GLY A 321 17.38 -12.33 -15.55
C GLY A 321 18.09 -11.47 -16.59
N LEU A 322 17.46 -10.37 -17.02
CA LEU A 322 18.03 -9.41 -18.00
C LEU A 322 19.08 -8.47 -17.39
N LEU A 323 19.16 -8.38 -16.06
CA LEU A 323 20.10 -7.48 -15.40
C LEU A 323 21.55 -7.99 -15.54
N SER A 324 22.43 -7.14 -16.07
CA SER A 324 23.85 -7.42 -16.28
C SER A 324 24.70 -6.94 -15.10
N ASN A 325 25.74 -7.70 -14.76
CA ASN A 325 26.74 -7.34 -13.75
C ASN A 325 28.10 -7.90 -14.18
N VAL A 326 29.12 -7.04 -14.25
CA VAL A 326 30.50 -7.41 -14.66
C VAL A 326 31.21 -8.17 -13.53
N ASN A 327 30.90 -7.88 -12.27
CA ASN A 327 31.51 -8.52 -11.09
C ASN A 327 30.83 -9.85 -10.71
N ARG A 328 30.01 -10.41 -11.61
CA ARG A 328 29.21 -11.61 -11.35
C ARG A 328 30.11 -12.83 -11.32
N ASN A 329 30.06 -13.59 -10.22
CA ASN A 329 30.80 -14.86 -10.10
C ASN A 329 29.90 -16.08 -10.39
N ALA A 330 30.52 -17.23 -10.60
CA ALA A 330 29.84 -18.49 -10.93
C ALA A 330 28.77 -18.93 -9.90
N THR A 331 28.94 -18.59 -8.61
CA THR A 331 27.93 -18.89 -7.57
C THR A 331 26.69 -18.02 -7.73
N VAL A 332 26.87 -16.74 -8.08
CA VAL A 332 25.76 -15.82 -8.40
C VAL A 332 25.04 -16.28 -9.66
N GLU A 333 25.74 -16.61 -10.74
CA GLU A 333 25.11 -17.15 -11.95
C GLU A 333 24.29 -18.41 -11.68
N MET A 334 24.87 -19.37 -10.95
CA MET A 334 24.18 -20.62 -10.62
C MET A 334 22.94 -20.36 -9.75
N THR A 335 23.01 -19.37 -8.84
CA THR A 335 21.86 -18.95 -8.03
C THR A 335 20.77 -18.30 -8.89
N ARG A 336 21.13 -17.43 -9.85
CA ARG A 336 20.19 -16.78 -10.78
C ARG A 336 19.40 -17.80 -11.60
N ARG A 337 20.05 -18.87 -12.09
CA ARG A 337 19.39 -19.98 -12.81
C ARG A 337 18.28 -20.66 -11.98
N HIS A 338 18.41 -20.66 -10.65
CA HIS A 338 17.44 -21.27 -9.72
C HIS A 338 16.38 -20.30 -9.18
N ILE A 339 16.41 -19.02 -9.57
CA ILE A 339 15.31 -18.09 -9.23
C ILE A 339 14.03 -18.55 -9.94
N GLY A 340 14.11 -18.87 -11.23
CA GLY A 340 12.95 -19.34 -12.02
C GLY A 340 11.79 -18.34 -11.93
N ARG A 341 10.62 -18.81 -11.48
CA ARG A 341 9.42 -17.97 -11.25
C ARG A 341 9.53 -17.04 -10.02
N GLY A 342 10.57 -17.19 -9.22
CA GLY A 342 10.93 -16.28 -8.12
C GLY A 342 9.88 -16.14 -7.03
N VAL A 343 9.49 -14.90 -6.72
CA VAL A 343 8.53 -14.57 -5.65
C VAL A 343 7.40 -13.70 -6.18
N ARG A 344 6.16 -14.04 -5.81
CA ARG A 344 5.02 -13.15 -5.98
C ARG A 344 4.79 -12.35 -4.71
N LEU A 345 4.71 -11.04 -4.85
CA LEU A 345 4.45 -10.09 -3.77
C LEU A 345 3.09 -9.46 -4.05
N TYR A 346 2.21 -9.48 -3.04
CA TYR A 346 0.88 -8.90 -3.18
C TYR A 346 0.46 -8.14 -1.93
N TYR A 347 -0.22 -7.02 -2.15
CA TYR A 347 -0.71 -6.08 -1.15
C TYR A 347 -2.24 -6.09 -1.14
N ILE A 348 -2.84 -6.38 0.01
CA ILE A 348 -4.28 -6.55 0.20
C ILE A 348 -4.66 -6.02 1.57
N GLY A 349 -5.64 -5.12 1.66
CA GLY A 349 -6.25 -4.77 2.94
C GLY A 349 -5.26 -4.19 3.98
N GLY A 350 -4.18 -3.54 3.54
CA GLY A 350 -3.12 -3.06 4.43
C GLY A 350 -2.09 -4.12 4.84
N GLU A 351 -2.10 -5.31 4.23
CA GLU A 351 -1.17 -6.40 4.49
C GLU A 351 -0.34 -6.73 3.24
N VAL A 352 0.95 -7.02 3.42
CA VAL A 352 1.84 -7.48 2.35
C VAL A 352 2.17 -8.95 2.58
N PHE A 353 2.08 -9.75 1.52
CA PHE A 353 2.42 -11.17 1.52
C PHE A 353 3.52 -11.46 0.49
N ALA A 354 4.36 -12.44 0.80
CA ALA A 354 5.29 -13.06 -0.14
C ALA A 354 4.91 -14.53 -0.36
N GLU A 355 4.84 -14.95 -1.62
CA GLU A 355 4.60 -16.33 -2.03
C GLU A 355 5.75 -16.84 -2.90
N CYS A 356 6.34 -17.97 -2.51
CA CYS A 356 7.43 -18.60 -3.22
C CYS A 356 6.91 -19.34 -4.45
N LEU A 357 7.08 -18.76 -5.65
CA LEU A 357 6.74 -19.40 -6.93
C LEU A 357 7.91 -20.18 -7.53
N SER A 358 9.13 -19.91 -7.07
CA SER A 358 10.36 -20.64 -7.37
C SER A 358 10.33 -22.06 -6.81
N ASP A 359 10.96 -22.99 -7.52
CA ASP A 359 11.26 -24.35 -7.05
C ASP A 359 12.33 -24.38 -5.95
N SER A 360 13.01 -23.25 -5.70
CA SER A 360 13.94 -23.04 -4.60
C SER A 360 13.33 -22.13 -3.53
N ALA A 361 13.56 -22.46 -2.26
CA ALA A 361 13.08 -21.65 -1.14
C ALA A 361 13.65 -20.21 -1.16
N ILE A 362 12.84 -19.26 -0.70
CA ILE A 362 13.24 -17.87 -0.45
C ILE A 362 13.35 -17.63 1.06
N PHE A 363 14.16 -16.65 1.44
CA PHE A 363 14.49 -16.34 2.82
C PHE A 363 14.20 -14.87 3.08
N VAL A 364 13.41 -14.56 4.11
CA VAL A 364 12.82 -13.24 4.35
C VAL A 364 13.15 -12.72 5.73
N GLN A 365 13.73 -11.53 5.79
CA GLN A 365 13.88 -10.74 7.01
C GLN A 365 12.90 -9.57 6.94
N SER A 366 11.81 -9.67 7.70
CA SER A 366 10.88 -8.58 7.93
C SER A 366 10.80 -8.31 9.44
N PRO A 367 11.30 -7.17 9.93
CA PRO A 367 11.20 -6.81 11.34
C PRO A 367 9.76 -6.77 11.86
N ASN A 368 8.79 -6.32 11.05
CA ASN A 368 7.35 -6.33 11.38
C ASN A 368 6.83 -7.77 11.59
N CYS A 369 7.19 -8.70 10.71
CA CYS A 369 6.84 -10.11 10.85
C CYS A 369 7.49 -10.74 12.09
N ASN A 370 8.77 -10.46 12.31
CA ASN A 370 9.54 -10.99 13.45
C ASN A 370 8.96 -10.52 14.78
N GLN A 371 8.61 -9.23 14.90
CA GLN A 371 8.01 -8.66 16.11
C GLN A 371 6.64 -9.29 16.43
N ARG A 372 5.79 -9.54 15.42
CA ARG A 372 4.49 -10.22 15.61
C ARG A 372 4.64 -11.59 16.29
N TYR A 373 5.67 -12.35 15.94
CA TYR A 373 5.93 -13.68 16.50
C TYR A 373 6.85 -13.67 17.73
N GLY A 374 7.25 -12.50 18.25
CA GLY A 374 8.18 -12.39 19.37
C GLY A 374 9.61 -12.85 19.06
N TRP A 375 9.99 -12.89 17.78
CA TRP A 375 11.34 -13.25 17.34
C TRP A 375 12.26 -12.04 17.31
N HIS A 376 13.57 -12.30 17.42
CA HIS A 376 14.58 -11.24 17.31
C HIS A 376 14.44 -10.49 15.97
N PRO A 377 14.51 -9.14 15.92
CA PRO A 377 14.22 -8.38 14.69
C PRO A 377 15.06 -8.77 13.47
N ALA A 378 16.28 -9.29 13.67
CA ALA A 378 17.15 -9.77 12.60
C ALA A 378 16.86 -11.22 12.13
N THR A 379 15.83 -11.90 12.66
CA THR A 379 15.47 -13.28 12.28
C THR A 379 15.14 -13.40 10.79
N VAL A 380 15.47 -14.54 10.19
CA VAL A 380 15.29 -14.82 8.76
C VAL A 380 14.37 -16.02 8.58
N CYS A 381 13.16 -15.76 8.11
CA CYS A 381 12.11 -16.76 7.87
C CYS A 381 12.34 -17.45 6.53
N LYS A 382 12.40 -18.79 6.51
CA LYS A 382 12.43 -19.58 5.27
C LYS A 382 11.00 -19.81 4.76
N ILE A 383 10.73 -19.44 3.51
CA ILE A 383 9.48 -19.76 2.81
C ILE A 383 9.78 -20.86 1.78
N PRO A 384 9.28 -22.09 1.96
CA PRO A 384 9.43 -23.18 0.99
C PRO A 384 8.68 -22.91 -0.34
N PRO A 385 9.03 -23.61 -1.44
CA PRO A 385 8.27 -23.57 -2.69
C PRO A 385 6.77 -23.82 -2.49
N GLY A 386 5.93 -22.99 -3.11
CA GLY A 386 4.47 -23.07 -3.01
C GLY A 386 3.88 -22.54 -1.69
N CYS A 387 4.69 -22.16 -0.71
CA CYS A 387 4.23 -21.52 0.52
C CYS A 387 4.12 -20.00 0.37
N ASN A 388 3.27 -19.38 1.19
CA ASN A 388 3.19 -17.93 1.36
C ASN A 388 3.31 -17.53 2.83
N LEU A 389 3.73 -16.28 3.07
CA LEU A 389 3.91 -15.69 4.39
C LEU A 389 3.43 -14.24 4.39
N LYS A 390 2.73 -13.83 5.46
CA LYS A 390 2.39 -12.42 5.71
C LYS A 390 3.61 -11.67 6.23
N ILE A 391 4.28 -10.95 5.33
CA ILE A 391 5.54 -10.26 5.61
C ILE A 391 5.35 -8.86 6.21
N PHE A 392 4.19 -8.22 6.04
CA PHE A 392 3.89 -6.92 6.66
C PHE A 392 2.40 -6.75 6.98
N ASN A 393 2.09 -6.00 8.03
CA ASN A 393 0.74 -5.51 8.34
C ASN A 393 0.80 -4.03 8.79
N ASN A 394 0.02 -3.17 8.13
CA ASN A 394 -0.02 -1.73 8.37
C ASN A 394 -0.66 -1.36 9.73
N GLN A 395 -1.60 -2.14 10.26
CA GLN A 395 -2.23 -1.87 11.57
C GLN A 395 -1.24 -2.10 12.72
N GLU A 396 -0.46 -3.17 12.65
CA GLU A 396 0.60 -3.47 13.63
C GLU A 396 1.70 -2.41 13.58
N PHE A 397 2.07 -1.95 12.38
CA PHE A 397 2.98 -0.82 12.21
C PHE A 397 2.39 0.50 12.76
N ALA A 398 1.11 0.78 12.53
CA ALA A 398 0.41 1.95 13.07
C ALA A 398 0.43 1.98 14.60
N ALA A 399 0.10 0.85 15.24
CA ALA A 399 0.09 0.72 16.69
C ALA A 399 1.51 0.90 17.28
N LEU A 400 2.51 0.31 16.64
CA LEU A 400 3.91 0.49 17.04
C LEU A 400 4.38 1.94 16.86
N LEU A 401 4.04 2.58 15.75
CA LEU A 401 4.37 3.99 15.49
C LEU A 401 3.77 4.91 16.56
N ALA A 402 2.49 4.75 16.88
CA ALA A 402 1.82 5.48 17.95
C ALA A 402 2.47 5.24 19.33
N GLN A 403 2.95 4.02 19.60
CA GLN A 403 3.67 3.71 20.84
C GLN A 403 5.05 4.37 20.88
N SER A 404 5.83 4.29 19.80
CA SER A 404 7.20 4.82 19.71
C SER A 404 7.28 6.34 19.72
N VAL A 405 6.24 7.07 19.31
CA VAL A 405 6.16 8.54 19.47
C VAL A 405 6.40 8.96 20.92
N ASN A 406 5.85 8.23 21.90
CA ASN A 406 6.05 8.50 23.33
C ASN A 406 7.45 8.14 23.85
N GLN A 407 8.28 7.49 23.03
CA GLN A 407 9.66 7.09 23.37
C GLN A 407 10.71 8.05 22.79
N GLY A 408 10.27 9.09 22.06
CA GLY A 408 11.14 10.14 21.51
C GLY A 408 11.67 9.85 20.09
N PHE A 409 12.41 10.83 19.56
CA PHE A 409 12.82 10.88 18.15
C PHE A 409 13.55 9.61 17.67
N GLU A 410 14.54 9.13 18.44
CA GLU A 410 15.36 7.97 18.05
C GLU A 410 14.53 6.70 17.91
N ALA A 411 13.57 6.47 18.81
CA ALA A 411 12.69 5.30 18.75
C ALA A 411 11.84 5.29 17.46
N VAL A 412 11.32 6.45 17.05
CA VAL A 412 10.61 6.62 15.79
C VAL A 412 11.58 6.49 14.60
N TYR A 413 12.78 7.08 14.66
CA TYR A 413 13.77 6.97 13.58
C TYR A 413 14.20 5.52 13.32
N GLN A 414 14.33 4.69 14.35
CA GLN A 414 14.60 3.25 14.22
C GLN A 414 13.48 2.49 13.48
N LEU A 415 12.23 2.99 13.47
CA LEU A 415 11.13 2.38 12.71
C LEU A 415 11.33 2.46 11.19
N THR A 416 12.26 3.29 10.68
CA THR A 416 12.67 3.25 9.26
C THR A 416 13.05 1.82 8.83
N ARG A 417 13.70 1.08 9.72
CA ARG A 417 14.12 -0.32 9.52
C ARG A 417 12.93 -1.28 9.43
N MET A 418 11.78 -0.95 10.02
CA MET A 418 10.56 -1.76 9.93
C MET A 418 9.95 -1.70 8.53
N CYS A 419 10.12 -0.58 7.83
CA CYS A 419 9.61 -0.34 6.48
C CYS A 419 10.48 -0.99 5.38
N THR A 420 11.65 -1.52 5.75
CA THR A 420 12.58 -2.23 4.85
C THR A 420 12.48 -3.75 5.08
N ILE A 421 12.16 -4.50 4.02
CA ILE A 421 12.12 -5.96 4.05
C ILE A 421 13.19 -6.51 3.11
N ARG A 422 13.97 -7.48 3.57
CA ARG A 422 15.06 -8.08 2.78
C ARG A 422 14.75 -9.52 2.44
N MET A 423 14.97 -9.91 1.18
CA MET A 423 14.61 -11.23 0.69
C MET A 423 15.74 -11.82 -0.17
N SER A 424 16.25 -12.99 0.20
CA SER A 424 17.27 -13.71 -0.58
C SER A 424 16.68 -14.92 -1.29
N PHE A 425 17.16 -15.18 -2.50
CA PHE A 425 16.74 -16.32 -3.32
C PHE A 425 17.70 -17.50 -3.12
N VAL A 426 17.16 -18.71 -2.97
CA VAL A 426 17.88 -20.00 -2.93
C VAL A 426 18.80 -20.22 -1.71
N LYS A 427 19.44 -19.17 -1.17
CA LYS A 427 20.44 -19.26 -0.09
C LYS A 427 20.03 -18.44 1.14
N GLY A 428 19.91 -19.11 2.28
CA GLY A 428 19.65 -18.46 3.57
C GLY A 428 20.85 -17.73 4.16
N TRP A 429 20.55 -16.82 5.10
CA TRP A 429 21.49 -16.12 5.97
C TRP A 429 20.88 -15.94 7.37
N GLY A 430 21.69 -15.49 8.33
CA GLY A 430 21.32 -15.34 9.74
C GLY A 430 21.94 -16.44 10.62
N ALA A 431 21.56 -16.48 11.90
CA ALA A 431 22.15 -17.37 12.91
C ALA A 431 22.19 -18.85 12.49
N GLU A 432 21.10 -19.34 11.89
CA GLU A 432 20.93 -20.73 11.42
C GLU A 432 21.75 -21.09 10.15
N TYR A 433 22.56 -20.18 9.62
CA TYR A 433 23.25 -20.36 8.34
C TYR A 433 24.72 -19.94 8.41
N ARG A 434 25.56 -20.55 7.55
CA ARG A 434 26.97 -20.14 7.39
C ARG A 434 27.15 -18.65 7.01
N ARG A 435 26.13 -18.03 6.42
CA ARG A 435 26.12 -16.60 6.03
C ARG A 435 25.46 -15.80 7.14
N GLN A 436 26.20 -14.92 7.80
CA GLN A 436 25.62 -14.06 8.86
C GLN A 436 24.93 -12.81 8.29
N THR A 437 25.40 -12.27 7.15
CA THR A 437 24.83 -11.08 6.52
C THR A 437 24.08 -11.40 5.22
N VAL A 438 23.06 -10.59 4.90
CA VAL A 438 22.36 -10.67 3.60
C VAL A 438 23.30 -10.40 2.42
N THR A 439 24.30 -9.54 2.61
CA THR A 439 25.35 -9.20 1.63
C THR A 439 26.29 -10.37 1.30
N SER A 440 26.26 -11.44 2.10
CA SER A 440 26.94 -12.71 1.79
C SER A 440 26.12 -13.62 0.88
N THR A 441 24.86 -13.27 0.58
CA THR A 441 23.97 -14.07 -0.27
C THR A 441 24.14 -13.69 -1.75
N PRO A 442 24.07 -14.66 -2.70
CA PRO A 442 24.44 -14.37 -4.08
C PRO A 442 23.44 -13.48 -4.81
N CYS A 443 22.15 -13.59 -4.48
CA CYS A 443 21.04 -12.86 -5.12
C CYS A 443 20.01 -12.50 -4.05
N TRP A 444 19.76 -11.22 -3.84
CA TRP A 444 18.73 -10.74 -2.91
C TRP A 444 18.12 -9.43 -3.38
N ILE A 445 16.95 -9.11 -2.82
CA ILE A 445 16.23 -7.86 -3.03
C ILE A 445 15.95 -7.16 -1.71
N GLU A 446 15.88 -5.84 -1.78
CA GLU A 446 15.45 -4.96 -0.71
C GLU A 446 14.14 -4.29 -1.13
N LEU A 447 13.08 -4.53 -0.36
CA LEU A 447 11.77 -3.90 -0.49
C LEU A 447 11.70 -2.71 0.45
N HIS A 448 11.29 -1.56 -0.06
CA HIS A 448 10.88 -0.41 0.74
C HIS A 448 9.38 -0.18 0.59
N LEU A 449 8.66 -0.17 1.71
CA LEU A 449 7.22 0.07 1.75
C LEU A 449 6.95 1.57 1.84
N ASN A 450 6.53 2.16 0.73
CA ASN A 450 6.46 3.61 0.57
C ASN A 450 5.36 4.23 1.45
N GLY A 451 4.24 3.52 1.70
CA GLY A 451 3.17 3.99 2.58
C GLY A 451 3.63 4.15 4.03
N PRO A 452 4.13 3.07 4.68
CA PRO A 452 4.76 3.15 6.00
C PRO A 452 5.88 4.20 6.10
N LEU A 453 6.75 4.32 5.08
CA LEU A 453 7.78 5.37 5.03
C LEU A 453 7.19 6.78 4.99
N GLN A 454 6.19 7.05 4.15
CA GLN A 454 5.55 8.37 4.08
C GLN A 454 4.84 8.72 5.40
N TRP A 455 4.25 7.75 6.09
CA TRP A 455 3.65 7.99 7.39
C TRP A 455 4.70 8.33 8.45
N LEU A 456 5.81 7.57 8.44
CA LEU A 456 6.92 7.81 9.35
C LEU A 456 7.55 9.19 9.16
N ASP A 457 7.73 9.61 7.90
CA ASP A 457 8.23 10.94 7.53
C ASP A 457 7.35 12.08 8.06
N LYS A 458 6.02 11.96 7.90
CA LYS A 458 5.05 12.93 8.48
C LYS A 458 5.07 12.98 10.01
N VAL A 459 5.47 11.91 10.69
CA VAL A 459 5.63 11.90 12.16
C VAL A 459 6.97 12.49 12.56
N LEU A 460 8.07 12.07 11.93
CA LEU A 460 9.43 12.58 12.20
C LEU A 460 9.54 14.09 11.99
N THR A 461 8.92 14.63 10.94
CA THR A 461 8.86 16.07 10.66
C THR A 461 8.15 16.89 11.74
N GLN A 462 7.33 16.26 12.60
CA GLN A 462 6.64 16.91 13.73
C GLN A 462 7.36 16.69 15.08
N MET A 463 8.26 15.71 15.18
CA MET A 463 8.96 15.31 16.41
C MET A 463 10.20 16.17 16.74
N GLY A 464 10.55 17.15 15.89
CA GLY A 464 11.74 18.00 16.08
C GLY A 464 13.05 17.30 15.69
N SER A 465 14.14 17.65 16.39
CA SER A 465 15.49 17.13 16.12
C SER A 465 16.02 16.28 17.29
N PRO A 466 17.02 15.40 17.08
CA PRO A 466 17.66 14.66 18.16
C PRO A 466 18.19 15.57 19.27
N SER A 467 18.08 15.12 20.53
CA SER A 467 18.61 15.85 21.70
C SER A 467 20.14 16.00 21.68
N VAL A 468 20.85 15.06 21.06
CA VAL A 468 22.30 15.12 20.87
C VAL A 468 22.61 15.82 19.54
N ARG A 469 23.23 17.00 19.61
CA ARG A 469 23.75 17.68 18.41
C ARG A 469 24.94 16.92 17.85
N CYS A 470 24.93 16.65 16.54
CA CYS A 470 26.07 16.08 15.84
C CYS A 470 27.19 17.13 15.69
N SER A 471 28.45 16.72 15.87
CA SER A 471 29.61 17.58 15.58
C SER A 471 29.85 17.61 14.07
N SER A 472 30.27 18.77 13.55
CA SER A 472 30.75 18.89 12.16
C SER A 472 32.20 18.43 11.97
N MET A 473 32.88 18.04 13.06
CA MET A 473 34.33 17.79 13.14
C MET A 473 34.70 16.38 13.66
N SER A 474 33.72 15.50 13.87
CA SER A 474 33.89 14.14 14.44
C SER A 474 34.00 13.05 13.38
#